data_AF-A0A7W0IR66-F1
#
_entry.id   AF-A0A7W0IR66-F1
#
_cell.length_a   1.000
_cell.length_b   1.000
_cell.length_c   1.000
_cell.angle_alpha   90.00
_cell.angle_beta   90.00
_cell.angle_gamma   90.00
#
_symmetry.space_group_name_H-M   'P 1'
#
loop_
_entity.id
_entity.type
_entity.pdbx_description
1 polymer ?
#
loop_
_entity_poly.entity_id
_entity_poly.type
_entity_poly.pdbx_seq_one_letter_code
_entity_poly.pdbx_strand_id
1 'polypeptide(L)'
;MKHDKTPSNSADIGLAMTTANNLRGKQSVRATFKLPKDTIDAVSLVAAHLGIKQKSLFDHLIDDMNALESMKTTLNKADRSNNKRIQKTYVISRRSLDSLEQASKVFNTSRDLLVEFSVQRLLPMIEIERQQHEKRKEVLSALHCQTVTAKQLWQKTCLELGDNDFVSEKIAVAAKALEVAERLVAECVEQGRIIEALGSD
;
A
#
# COMPACT_ATOMS: atom_id res chain seq x y z
N MET A 1 52.04 22.14 41.99
CA MET A 1 51.57 22.84 40.76
C MET A 1 50.91 21.77 39.90
N LYS A 2 49.59 21.52 40.01
CA LYS A 2 48.49 22.05 39.16
C LYS A 2 48.79 22.08 37.66
N HIS A 3 48.05 21.25 36.91
CA HIS A 3 47.41 21.40 35.57
C HIS A 3 47.21 19.96 35.03
N ASP A 4 46.05 19.30 35.11
CA ASP A 4 44.76 19.56 34.46
C ASP A 4 44.87 19.97 32.98
N LYS A 5 44.56 19.04 32.05
CA LYS A 5 43.39 19.13 31.16
C LYS A 5 43.29 18.01 30.10
N THR A 6 42.12 17.36 30.14
CA THR A 6 41.24 16.86 29.06
C THR A 6 41.70 15.75 28.08
N PRO A 7 40.97 14.61 28.05
CA PRO A 7 40.99 13.72 26.89
C PRO A 7 40.15 14.33 25.74
N SER A 8 40.68 14.18 24.53
CA SER A 8 40.10 14.53 23.24
C SER A 8 38.65 14.02 23.08
N ASN A 9 37.70 14.95 23.01
CA ASN A 9 36.28 14.70 22.76
C ASN A 9 35.91 15.04 21.30
N SER A 10 36.61 14.48 20.32
CA SER A 10 36.39 14.77 18.89
C SER A 10 35.50 13.74 18.17
N ALA A 11 35.23 12.58 18.77
CA ALA A 11 34.42 11.52 18.16
C ALA A 11 32.91 11.68 18.41
N ASP A 12 32.51 12.35 19.49
CA ASP A 12 31.10 12.44 19.91
C ASP A 12 30.29 13.50 19.13
N ILE A 13 30.98 14.47 18.51
CA ILE A 13 30.36 15.54 17.72
C ILE A 13 29.86 15.03 16.35
N GLY A 14 30.55 14.04 15.77
CA GLY A 14 30.17 13.45 14.47
C GLY A 14 28.90 12.60 14.52
N LEU A 15 28.67 11.90 15.64
CA LEU A 15 27.47 11.08 15.85
C LEU A 15 26.24 11.94 16.20
N ALA A 16 26.44 13.04 16.94
CA ALA A 16 25.39 14.01 17.20
C ALA A 16 24.93 14.76 15.93
N MET A 17 25.85 15.15 15.05
CA MET A 17 25.51 15.86 13.80
C MET A 17 24.75 14.99 12.79
N THR A 18 25.11 13.71 12.67
CA THR A 18 24.38 12.76 11.83
C THR A 18 22.97 12.51 12.36
N THR A 19 22.79 12.48 13.67
CA THR A 19 21.47 12.33 14.30
C THR A 19 20.60 13.59 14.12
N ALA A 20 21.15 14.79 14.31
CA ALA A 20 20.43 16.05 14.17
C ALA A 20 20.03 16.36 12.70
N ASN A 21 20.90 16.09 11.73
CA ASN A 21 20.57 16.24 10.31
C ASN A 21 19.52 15.22 9.85
N ASN A 22 19.58 13.99 10.35
CA ASN A 22 18.52 13.00 10.10
C ASN A 22 17.18 13.40 10.72
N LEU A 23 17.19 14.00 11.92
CA LEU A 23 15.97 14.54 12.56
C LEU A 23 15.41 15.74 11.80
N ARG A 24 16.27 16.64 11.29
CA ARG A 24 15.86 17.76 10.41
C ARG A 24 15.30 17.28 9.08
N GLY A 25 15.86 16.20 8.49
CA GLY A 25 15.34 15.60 7.27
C GLY A 25 13.95 14.98 7.41
N LYS A 26 13.60 14.48 8.61
CA LYS A 26 12.28 13.93 8.95
C LYS A 26 11.21 15.00 9.21
N GLN A 27 11.58 16.28 9.26
CA GLN A 27 10.62 17.38 9.42
C GLN A 27 9.56 17.33 8.33
N SER A 28 8.30 17.38 8.74
CA SER A 28 7.15 17.45 7.85
C SER A 28 7.05 18.85 7.25
N VAL A 29 7.07 18.95 5.93
CA VAL A 29 6.90 20.19 5.17
C VAL A 29 5.68 20.06 4.26
N ARG A 30 4.97 21.17 4.03
CA ARG A 30 3.86 21.23 3.08
C ARG A 30 4.40 21.55 1.69
N ALA A 31 4.08 20.73 0.71
CA ALA A 31 4.42 20.93 -0.69
C ALA A 31 3.15 20.92 -1.54
N THR A 32 3.03 21.90 -2.43
CA THR A 32 1.88 22.03 -3.33
C THR A 32 2.27 21.56 -4.71
N PHE A 33 1.50 20.61 -5.25
CA PHE A 33 1.69 20.04 -6.58
C PHE A 33 0.47 20.32 -7.46
N LYS A 34 0.69 20.47 -8.77
CA LYS A 34 -0.38 20.57 -9.78
C LYS A 34 -0.53 19.22 -10.49
N LEU A 35 -1.41 18.37 -9.96
CA LEU A 35 -1.59 16.99 -10.42
C LEU A 35 -2.98 16.81 -11.06
N PRO A 36 -3.14 15.88 -12.00
CA PRO A 36 -4.47 15.48 -12.48
C PRO A 36 -5.27 14.81 -11.35
N LYS A 37 -6.60 14.87 -11.45
CA LYS A 37 -7.51 14.29 -10.45
C LYS A 37 -7.22 12.80 -10.23
N ASP A 38 -7.05 12.05 -11.32
CA ASP A 38 -6.76 10.62 -11.31
C ASP A 38 -5.50 10.28 -10.51
N THR A 39 -4.46 11.11 -10.58
CA THR A 39 -3.23 10.94 -9.79
C THR A 39 -3.45 11.23 -8.31
N ILE A 40 -4.27 12.23 -7.98
CA ILE A 40 -4.61 12.55 -6.58
C ILE A 40 -5.40 11.41 -5.94
N ASP A 41 -6.35 10.86 -6.69
CA ASP A 41 -7.16 9.73 -6.26
C ASP A 41 -6.30 8.47 -6.13
N ALA A 42 -5.39 8.23 -7.08
CA ALA A 42 -4.41 7.14 -7.02
C ALA A 42 -3.48 7.23 -5.81
N VAL A 43 -2.94 8.42 -5.46
CA VAL A 43 -2.12 8.60 -4.25
C VAL A 43 -2.89 8.20 -3.00
N SER A 44 -4.16 8.63 -2.92
CA SER A 44 -5.02 8.32 -1.79
C SER A 44 -5.33 6.83 -1.71
N LEU A 45 -5.56 6.19 -2.87
CA LEU A 45 -5.79 4.76 -3.02
C LEU A 45 -4.58 3.93 -2.59
N VAL A 46 -3.38 4.22 -3.11
CA VAL A 46 -2.18 3.45 -2.77
C VAL A 46 -1.86 3.59 -1.28
N ALA A 47 -1.97 4.79 -0.71
CA ALA A 47 -1.70 5.01 0.70
C ALA A 47 -2.66 4.21 1.59
N ALA A 48 -3.96 4.22 1.28
CA ALA A 48 -4.96 3.42 1.99
C ALA A 48 -4.69 1.92 1.85
N HIS A 49 -4.37 1.45 0.63
CA HIS A 49 -4.11 0.04 0.36
C HIS A 49 -2.88 -0.49 1.10
N LEU A 50 -1.78 0.27 1.10
CA LEU A 50 -0.56 -0.12 1.83
C LEU A 50 -0.70 0.09 3.35
N GLY A 51 -1.82 0.64 3.84
CA GLY A 51 -2.00 0.96 5.25
C GLY A 51 -1.03 2.03 5.76
N ILE A 52 -0.46 2.84 4.86
CA ILE A 52 0.53 3.86 5.19
C ILE A 52 -0.04 5.27 5.05
N LYS A 53 0.51 6.22 5.80
CA LYS A 53 0.16 7.63 5.64
C LYS A 53 0.65 8.13 4.28
N GLN A 54 -0.12 9.03 3.64
CA GLN A 54 0.27 9.67 2.38
C GLN A 54 1.67 10.28 2.42
N LYS A 55 2.09 10.88 3.56
CA LYS A 55 3.47 11.35 3.77
C LYS A 55 4.50 10.24 3.52
N SER A 56 4.29 9.06 4.11
CA SER A 56 5.19 7.92 3.98
C SER A 56 5.20 7.40 2.54
N LEU A 57 4.04 7.37 1.88
CA LEU A 57 3.94 7.01 0.46
C LEU A 57 4.83 7.92 -0.39
N PHE A 58 4.73 9.24 -0.22
CA PHE A 58 5.58 10.18 -0.95
C PHE A 58 7.06 10.02 -0.63
N ASP A 59 7.38 9.82 0.65
CA ASP A 59 8.77 9.63 1.07
C ASP A 59 9.37 8.39 0.37
N HIS A 60 8.65 7.27 0.33
CA HIS A 60 9.08 6.05 -0.39
C HIS A 60 9.14 6.25 -1.92
N LEU A 61 8.12 6.90 -2.50
CA LEU A 61 8.07 7.12 -3.94
C LEU A 61 9.24 7.98 -4.43
N ILE A 62 9.63 8.99 -3.65
CA ILE A 62 10.71 9.91 -3.99
C ILE A 62 12.08 9.29 -3.73
N ASP A 63 12.24 8.51 -2.64
CA ASP A 63 13.47 7.77 -2.40
C ASP A 63 13.73 6.75 -3.52
N ASP A 64 12.69 6.03 -3.96
CA ASP A 64 12.76 5.13 -5.11
C ASP A 64 13.15 5.86 -6.39
N MET A 65 12.60 7.06 -6.67
CA MET A 65 12.95 7.82 -7.87
C MET A 65 14.45 8.12 -7.98
N ASN A 66 15.09 8.44 -6.85
CA ASN A 66 16.54 8.67 -6.83
C ASN A 66 17.30 7.36 -7.14
N ALA A 67 16.81 6.22 -6.65
CA ALA A 67 17.36 4.91 -6.99
C ALA A 67 17.14 4.53 -8.48
N LEU A 68 16.08 5.06 -9.10
CA LEU A 68 15.70 4.84 -10.50
C LEU A 68 16.40 5.77 -11.51
N GLU A 69 17.37 6.60 -11.10
CA GLU A 69 18.22 7.41 -12.01
C GLU A 69 18.85 6.59 -13.16
N SER A 70 18.98 5.26 -12.98
CA SER A 70 19.54 4.33 -13.96
C SER A 70 18.60 3.94 -15.12
N MET A 71 17.28 4.19 -15.03
CA MET A 71 16.27 3.74 -16.02
C MET A 71 15.66 4.89 -16.84
N LYS A 72 16.49 5.89 -17.17
CA LYS A 72 16.13 7.20 -17.73
C LYS A 72 15.55 7.17 -19.17
N THR A 73 15.42 6.02 -19.81
CA THR A 73 15.22 5.91 -21.27
C THR A 73 13.76 5.86 -21.75
N THR A 74 12.78 5.64 -20.86
CA THR A 74 11.37 5.43 -21.28
C THR A 74 10.47 6.65 -21.13
N LEU A 75 11.00 7.78 -20.61
CA LEU A 75 10.19 8.90 -20.09
C LEU A 75 9.58 9.84 -21.16
N ASN A 76 9.94 9.69 -22.43
CA ASN A 76 9.71 10.74 -23.46
C ASN A 76 8.41 10.63 -24.27
N LYS A 77 7.40 9.83 -23.92
CA LYS A 77 6.25 9.60 -24.82
C LYS A 77 4.83 9.61 -24.24
N ALA A 78 4.61 9.87 -22.96
CA ALA A 78 3.24 10.06 -22.46
C ALA A 78 2.91 11.56 -22.44
N ASP A 79 2.65 12.11 -23.63
CA ASP A 79 2.15 13.46 -23.82
C ASP A 79 0.85 13.67 -23.02
N ARG A 80 0.97 14.54 -22.01
CA ARG A 80 0.02 15.62 -21.69
C ARG A 80 -1.45 15.28 -21.99
N SER A 81 -2.04 14.35 -21.26
CA SER A 81 -3.50 14.28 -21.23
C SER A 81 -4.02 15.61 -20.67
N ASN A 82 -4.95 16.24 -21.40
CA ASN A 82 -5.57 17.53 -21.14
C ASN A 82 -6.54 17.45 -19.95
N ASN A 83 -6.11 16.80 -18.87
CA ASN A 83 -6.92 16.52 -17.70
C ASN A 83 -6.84 17.71 -16.75
N LYS A 84 -7.97 18.08 -16.15
CA LYS A 84 -8.10 19.27 -15.29
C LYS A 84 -7.13 19.15 -14.12
N ARG A 85 -6.02 19.89 -14.17
CA ARG A 85 -4.98 19.88 -13.13
C ARG A 85 -5.46 20.63 -11.90
N ILE A 86 -5.41 19.98 -10.76
CA ILE A 86 -5.85 20.52 -9.47
C ILE A 86 -4.63 20.77 -8.61
N GLN A 87 -4.60 21.91 -7.92
CA GLN A 87 -3.57 22.20 -6.93
C GLN A 87 -3.89 21.46 -5.64
N LYS A 88 -3.02 20.54 -5.23
CA LYS A 88 -3.16 19.80 -3.99
C LYS A 88 -1.91 19.99 -3.13
N THR A 89 -2.12 20.30 -1.85
CA THR A 89 -1.05 20.43 -0.88
C THR A 89 -0.93 19.14 -0.09
N TYR A 90 0.26 18.53 -0.12
CA TYR A 90 0.58 17.33 0.64
C TYR A 90 1.64 17.64 1.70
N VAL A 91 1.67 16.80 2.74
CA VAL A 91 2.74 16.83 3.75
C VAL A 91 3.75 15.77 3.39
N ILE A 92 5.01 16.17 3.16
CA ILE A 92 6.14 15.29 2.82
C ILE A 92 7.33 15.56 3.73
N SER A 93 8.34 14.69 3.77
CA SER A 93 9.57 15.00 4.48
C SER A 93 10.39 16.07 3.75
N ARG A 94 11.14 16.88 4.52
CA ARG A 94 12.05 17.88 3.95
C ARG A 94 13.09 17.24 3.06
N ARG A 95 13.61 16.08 3.47
CA ARG A 95 14.57 15.29 2.66
C ARG A 95 13.98 14.92 1.30
N SER A 96 12.75 14.43 1.25
CA SER A 96 12.11 14.07 -0.01
C SER A 96 11.83 15.29 -0.89
N LEU A 97 11.49 16.46 -0.32
CA LEU A 97 11.39 17.69 -1.10
C LEU A 97 12.73 18.08 -1.74
N ASP A 98 13.82 18.05 -0.96
CA ASP A 98 15.16 18.38 -1.44
C ASP A 98 15.62 17.40 -2.54
N SER A 99 15.37 16.09 -2.35
CA SER A 99 15.60 15.05 -3.36
C SER A 99 14.79 15.28 -4.63
N LEU A 100 13.52 15.67 -4.52
CA LEU A 100 12.68 15.96 -5.67
C LEU A 100 13.16 17.21 -6.44
N GLU A 101 13.70 18.21 -5.75
CA GLU A 101 14.34 19.37 -6.38
C GLU A 101 15.65 19.00 -7.09
N GLN A 102 16.46 18.13 -6.50
CA GLN A 102 17.66 17.59 -7.15
C GLN A 102 17.29 16.79 -8.40
N ALA A 103 16.34 15.86 -8.29
CA ALA A 103 15.79 15.10 -9.40
C ALA A 103 15.26 16.04 -10.51
N SER A 104 14.48 17.06 -10.15
CA SER A 104 13.96 18.03 -11.13
C SER A 104 15.08 18.70 -11.96
N LYS A 105 16.20 19.03 -11.32
CA LYS A 105 17.39 19.57 -11.99
C LYS A 105 18.10 18.53 -12.87
N VAL A 106 18.27 17.30 -12.37
CA VAL A 106 18.98 16.22 -13.08
C VAL A 106 18.19 15.67 -14.27
N PHE A 107 16.86 15.62 -14.16
CA PHE A 107 15.94 15.13 -15.20
C PHE A 107 15.40 16.27 -16.09
N ASN A 108 15.73 17.54 -15.80
CA ASN A 108 15.17 18.72 -16.46
C ASN A 108 13.64 18.65 -16.63
N THR A 109 12.96 18.13 -15.61
CA THR A 109 11.52 17.82 -15.61
C THR A 109 10.87 18.49 -14.40
N SER A 110 9.60 18.91 -14.52
CA SER A 110 8.90 19.54 -13.40
C SER A 110 8.67 18.53 -12.26
N ARG A 111 8.75 19.02 -11.02
CA ARG A 111 8.46 18.23 -9.81
C ARG A 111 7.07 17.59 -9.86
N ASP A 112 6.10 18.29 -10.43
CA ASP A 112 4.73 17.80 -10.62
C ASP A 112 4.69 16.57 -11.52
N LEU A 113 5.38 16.61 -12.67
CA LEU A 113 5.42 15.49 -13.61
C LEU A 113 6.18 14.30 -13.02
N LEU A 114 7.27 14.54 -12.31
CA LEU A 114 7.99 13.49 -11.60
C LEU A 114 7.02 12.75 -10.67
N VAL A 115 6.35 13.47 -9.77
CA VAL A 115 5.39 12.88 -8.83
C VAL A 115 4.29 12.10 -9.56
N GLU A 116 3.75 12.66 -10.64
CA GLU A 116 2.74 12.01 -11.48
C GLU A 116 3.23 10.64 -12.01
N PHE A 117 4.44 10.58 -12.57
CA PHE A 117 5.01 9.33 -13.07
C PHE A 117 5.24 8.29 -11.97
N SER A 118 5.72 8.72 -10.80
CA SER A 118 5.91 7.81 -9.67
C SER A 118 4.62 7.15 -9.23
N VAL A 119 3.54 7.93 -9.17
CA VAL A 119 2.22 7.41 -8.80
C VAL A 119 1.67 6.51 -9.90
N GLN A 120 1.82 6.89 -11.18
CA GLN A 120 1.38 6.07 -12.31
C GLN A 120 2.04 4.70 -12.32
N ARG A 121 3.29 4.57 -11.87
CA ARG A 121 3.98 3.28 -11.76
C ARG A 121 3.32 2.32 -10.77
N LEU A 122 2.60 2.83 -9.77
CA LEU A 122 1.91 2.03 -8.78
C LEU A 122 0.52 1.57 -9.27
N LEU A 123 -0.06 2.22 -10.27
CA LEU A 123 -1.38 1.87 -10.80
C LEU A 123 -1.48 0.42 -11.30
N PRO A 124 -0.52 -0.11 -12.10
CA PRO A 124 -0.57 -1.51 -12.53
C PRO A 124 -0.53 -2.50 -11.36
N MET A 125 0.21 -2.19 -10.29
CA MET A 125 0.27 -3.05 -9.10
C MET A 125 -1.07 -3.08 -8.37
N ILE A 126 -1.75 -1.95 -8.25
CA ILE A 126 -3.09 -1.88 -7.67
C ILE A 126 -4.10 -2.66 -8.53
N GLU A 127 -4.02 -2.52 -9.85
CA GLU A 127 -4.95 -3.21 -10.76
C GLU A 127 -4.79 -4.74 -10.67
N ILE A 128 -3.55 -5.23 -10.59
CA ILE A 128 -3.27 -6.65 -10.34
C ILE A 128 -3.89 -7.10 -9.01
N GLU A 129 -3.74 -6.31 -7.95
CA GLU A 129 -4.29 -6.64 -6.64
C GLU A 129 -5.82 -6.61 -6.61
N ARG A 130 -6.44 -5.66 -7.34
CA ARG A 130 -7.89 -5.60 -7.52
C ARG A 130 -8.41 -6.85 -8.25
N GLN A 131 -7.72 -7.28 -9.31
CA GLN A 131 -8.07 -8.53 -10.00
C GLN A 131 -7.92 -9.75 -9.09
N GLN A 132 -6.90 -9.78 -8.24
CA GLN A 132 -6.79 -10.83 -7.23
C GLN A 132 -7.93 -10.76 -6.21
N HIS A 133 -8.35 -9.57 -5.80
CA HIS A 133 -9.46 -9.39 -4.87
C HIS A 133 -10.79 -9.88 -5.45
N GLU A 134 -11.07 -9.58 -6.72
CA GLU A 134 -12.24 -10.14 -7.43
C GLU A 134 -12.20 -11.67 -7.46
N LYS A 135 -11.03 -12.27 -7.77
CA LYS A 135 -10.87 -13.73 -7.71
C LYS A 135 -11.11 -14.29 -6.30
N ARG A 136 -10.68 -13.58 -5.24
CA ARG A 136 -10.94 -14.01 -3.85
C ARG A 136 -12.44 -14.00 -3.55
N LYS A 137 -13.22 -13.07 -4.09
CA LYS A 137 -14.69 -13.07 -3.97
C LYS A 137 -15.34 -14.23 -4.71
N GLU A 138 -14.89 -14.54 -5.92
CA GLU A 138 -15.35 -15.71 -6.66
C GLU A 138 -15.11 -17.00 -5.85
N VAL A 139 -13.92 -17.13 -5.27
CA VAL A 139 -13.58 -18.26 -4.39
C VAL A 139 -14.46 -18.29 -3.13
N LEU A 140 -14.74 -17.15 -2.50
CA LEU A 140 -15.63 -17.08 -1.34
C LEU A 140 -17.06 -17.54 -1.70
N SER A 141 -17.58 -17.12 -2.85
CA SER A 141 -18.88 -17.56 -3.36
C SER A 141 -18.91 -19.07 -3.60
N ALA A 142 -17.87 -19.63 -4.22
CA ALA A 142 -17.74 -21.07 -4.43
C ALA A 142 -17.66 -21.84 -3.11
N LEU A 143 -16.91 -21.32 -2.13
CA LEU A 143 -16.77 -21.91 -0.80
C LEU A 143 -18.10 -21.90 -0.04
N HIS A 144 -18.86 -20.79 -0.11
CA HIS A 144 -20.20 -20.70 0.47
C HIS A 144 -21.14 -21.78 -0.08
N CYS A 145 -21.12 -21.99 -1.41
CA CYS A 145 -21.89 -23.06 -2.05
C CYS A 145 -21.51 -24.44 -1.48
N GLN A 146 -20.22 -24.72 -1.32
CA GLN A 146 -19.75 -25.98 -0.73
C GLN A 146 -20.17 -26.14 0.73
N THR A 147 -20.13 -25.08 1.55
CA THR A 147 -20.61 -25.12 2.93
C THR A 147 -22.10 -25.47 2.99
N VAL A 148 -22.91 -24.88 2.10
CA VAL A 148 -24.36 -25.19 2.01
C VAL A 148 -24.57 -26.66 1.61
N THR A 149 -23.86 -27.16 0.60
CA THR A 149 -23.95 -28.57 0.19
C THR A 149 -23.50 -29.52 1.31
N ALA A 150 -22.43 -29.19 2.04
CA ALA A 150 -21.95 -30.00 3.16
C ALA A 150 -22.97 -30.07 4.31
N LYS A 151 -23.67 -28.96 4.59
CA LYS A 151 -24.78 -28.94 5.56
C LYS A 151 -25.97 -29.78 5.11
N GLN A 152 -26.36 -29.70 3.84
CA GLN A 152 -27.44 -30.51 3.29
C GLN A 152 -27.11 -32.00 3.35
N LEU A 153 -25.86 -32.36 3.03
CA LEU A 153 -25.38 -33.73 3.16
C LEU A 153 -25.47 -34.20 4.60
N TRP A 154 -24.96 -33.40 5.56
CA TRP A 154 -25.06 -33.71 6.98
C TRP A 154 -26.50 -33.93 7.45
N GLN A 155 -27.42 -33.03 7.09
CA GLN A 155 -28.85 -33.16 7.42
C GLN A 155 -29.45 -34.46 6.87
N LYS A 156 -29.12 -34.81 5.63
CA LYS A 156 -29.57 -36.06 5.02
C LYS A 156 -29.02 -37.27 5.76
N THR A 157 -27.73 -37.27 6.12
CA THR A 157 -27.10 -38.35 6.89
C THR A 157 -27.74 -38.49 8.27
N CYS A 158 -28.02 -37.38 8.97
CA CYS A 158 -28.75 -37.38 10.24
C CYS A 158 -30.14 -37.99 10.12
N LEU A 159 -30.87 -37.71 9.03
CA LEU A 159 -32.20 -38.28 8.80
C LEU A 159 -32.16 -39.79 8.50
N GLU A 160 -31.13 -40.27 7.78
CA GLU A 160 -31.03 -41.68 7.36
C GLU A 160 -30.39 -42.59 8.41
N LEU A 161 -29.37 -42.09 9.13
CA LEU A 161 -28.52 -42.88 10.03
C LEU A 161 -28.70 -42.47 11.51
N GLY A 162 -29.32 -41.33 11.78
CA GLY A 162 -29.47 -40.76 13.12
C GLY A 162 -28.30 -39.87 13.53
N ASP A 163 -28.56 -39.00 14.52
CA ASP A 163 -27.60 -37.98 14.97
C ASP A 163 -26.38 -38.54 15.70
N ASN A 164 -26.52 -39.74 16.29
CA ASN A 164 -25.44 -40.41 17.05
C ASN A 164 -24.67 -41.44 16.21
N ASP A 165 -24.90 -41.50 14.90
CA ASP A 165 -24.11 -42.37 14.03
C ASP A 165 -22.71 -41.78 13.79
N PHE A 166 -21.71 -42.68 13.71
CA PHE A 166 -20.32 -42.28 13.49
C PHE A 166 -20.14 -41.51 12.18
N VAL A 167 -20.86 -41.87 11.11
CA VAL A 167 -20.79 -41.18 9.81
C VAL A 167 -21.42 -39.79 9.92
N SER A 168 -22.57 -39.66 10.57
CA SER A 168 -23.22 -38.38 10.85
C SER A 168 -22.29 -37.43 11.62
N GLU A 169 -21.59 -37.93 12.64
CA GLU A 169 -20.62 -37.16 13.41
C GLU A 169 -19.44 -36.68 12.54
N LYS A 170 -18.87 -37.56 11.71
CA LYS A 170 -17.74 -37.17 10.84
C LYS A 170 -18.12 -36.14 9.79
N ILE A 171 -19.32 -36.23 9.22
CA ILE A 171 -19.82 -35.24 8.26
C ILE A 171 -20.10 -33.91 8.98
N ALA A 172 -20.61 -33.93 10.22
CA ALA A 172 -20.79 -32.74 11.04
C ALA A 172 -19.46 -31.97 11.24
N VAL A 173 -18.39 -32.70 11.58
CA VAL A 173 -17.05 -32.12 11.76
C VAL A 173 -16.54 -31.50 10.46
N ALA A 174 -16.72 -32.17 9.32
CA ALA A 174 -16.32 -31.65 8.02
C ALA A 174 -17.10 -30.38 7.63
N ALA A 175 -18.42 -30.37 7.82
CA ALA A 175 -19.25 -29.19 7.55
C ALA A 175 -18.84 -28.00 8.43
N LYS A 176 -18.53 -28.24 9.70
CA LYS A 176 -18.06 -27.20 10.62
C LYS A 176 -16.68 -26.65 10.24
N ALA A 177 -15.79 -27.50 9.73
CA ALA A 177 -14.49 -27.04 9.22
C ALA A 177 -14.66 -26.11 8.00
N LEU A 178 -15.60 -26.41 7.11
CA LEU A 178 -15.95 -25.54 5.98
C LEU A 178 -16.53 -24.20 6.44
N GLU A 179 -17.41 -24.18 7.43
CA GLU A 179 -17.94 -22.92 8.01
C GLU A 179 -16.83 -22.03 8.60
N VAL A 180 -15.86 -22.65 9.27
CA VAL A 180 -14.72 -21.90 9.83
C VAL A 180 -13.85 -21.35 8.71
N ALA A 181 -13.55 -22.15 7.68
CA ALA A 181 -12.79 -21.70 6.52
C ALA A 181 -13.51 -20.55 5.80
N GLU A 182 -14.83 -20.66 5.60
CA GLU A 182 -15.64 -19.62 4.97
C GLU A 182 -15.57 -18.30 5.76
N ARG A 183 -15.68 -18.36 7.08
CA ARG A 183 -15.58 -17.16 7.94
C ARG A 183 -14.21 -16.49 7.82
N LEU A 184 -13.13 -17.26 7.87
CA LEU A 184 -11.77 -16.74 7.75
C LEU A 184 -11.51 -16.11 6.38
N VAL A 185 -12.00 -16.74 5.31
CA VAL A 185 -11.90 -16.18 3.95
C VAL A 185 -12.77 -14.93 3.81
N ALA A 186 -13.97 -14.91 4.40
CA ALA A 186 -14.84 -13.74 4.41
C ALA A 186 -14.19 -12.55 5.13
N GLU A 187 -13.54 -12.77 6.28
CA GLU A 187 -12.79 -11.72 6.98
C GLU A 187 -11.64 -11.16 6.13
N CYS A 188 -10.91 -12.02 5.43
CA CYS A 188 -9.86 -11.62 4.49
C CYS A 188 -10.40 -10.78 3.32
N VAL A 189 -11.57 -11.17 2.77
CA VAL A 189 -12.24 -10.40 1.71
C VAL A 189 -12.77 -9.07 2.25
N GLU A 190 -13.34 -9.01 3.45
CA GLU A 190 -13.79 -7.74 4.04
C GLU A 190 -12.64 -6.77 4.28
N GLN A 191 -11.47 -7.25 4.73
CA GLN A 191 -10.26 -6.43 4.83
C GLN A 191 -9.83 -5.88 3.46
N GLY A 192 -10.06 -6.63 2.39
CA GLY A 192 -9.76 -6.22 1.01
C GLY A 192 -10.75 -5.22 0.39
N ARG A 193 -11.95 -5.01 0.96
CA ARG A 193 -12.95 -4.05 0.40
C ARG A 193 -12.48 -2.61 0.30
N ILE A 194 -11.45 -2.22 1.05
CA ILE A 194 -10.81 -0.90 0.95
C ILE A 194 -10.32 -0.63 -0.49
N ILE A 195 -10.02 -1.69 -1.25
CA ILE A 195 -9.57 -1.64 -2.64
C ILE A 195 -10.72 -1.31 -3.60
N GLU A 196 -11.97 -1.63 -3.22
CA GLU A 196 -13.15 -1.48 -4.09
C GLU A 196 -13.92 -0.18 -3.87
N ALA A 197 -14.01 0.27 -2.61
CA ALA A 197 -14.82 1.42 -2.20
C ALA A 197 -14.38 2.76 -2.81
N LEU A 198 -13.30 2.79 -3.60
CA LEU A 198 -12.69 4.01 -4.13
C LEU A 198 -12.70 4.08 -5.67
N GLY A 199 -13.39 3.13 -6.34
CA GLY A 199 -13.59 3.12 -7.80
C GLY A 199 -15.04 3.35 -8.24
N SER A 200 -15.95 3.66 -7.32
CA SER A 200 -17.36 3.96 -7.59
C SER A 200 -17.65 5.42 -7.31
N ASP A 201 -17.29 6.30 -8.26
CA ASP A 201 -17.88 7.62 -8.49
C ASP A 201 -17.52 8.13 -9.91
#